data_AF-A0A534RTF2-F1
#
_entry.id   AF-A0A534RTF2-F1
#
_cell.length_a   1.000
_cell.length_b   1.000
_cell.length_c   1.000
_cell.angle_alpha   90.00
_cell.angle_beta   90.00
_cell.angle_gamma   90.00
#
_symmetry.space_group_name_H-M   'P 1'
#
loop_
_entity.id
_entity.type
_entity.pdbx_description
1 polymer ?
#
loop_
_entity_poly.entity_id
_entity_poly.type
_entity_poly.pdbx_seq_one_letter_code
_entity_poly.pdbx_strand_id
1 'polypeptide(L)'
;MRYAYSREEILADHPYERPLVLDGVPCHGGFIQGRYVSPRTLWRAPAIEIWQARLPAGEVDAILAPIGAAVPPHFPSAAQTRLLVRHGVTVPLVRLLSLIAIVEGFGGDVLQLVALPPLGERVRDPIDGTALAHLGVLFEAHARDEAGHRRMWELARDIALDKPAVPKDLAPNVAPPATPRLFPEIAADLEALVLRMLGVLVIEVFAVGAFRWAKEVLGDPTLFRRHDEARTLIGYIQQDEAPHVGYLATALAELRCRRLAGASGGTVADVEFRTQVVERCVADDPRREELLAEFRALG
;
A
#
# COMPACT_ATOMS: atom_id res chain seq x y z
N MET A 1 -3.68 -26.65 11.09
CA MET A 1 -3.92 -25.29 10.58
C MET A 1 -3.84 -25.33 9.06
N ARG A 2 -4.61 -24.49 8.36
CA ARG A 2 -4.64 -24.42 6.90
C ARG A 2 -3.69 -23.33 6.39
N TYR A 3 -2.90 -23.64 5.35
CA TYR A 3 -1.86 -22.74 4.84
C TYR A 3 -1.95 -22.44 3.34
N ALA A 4 -2.73 -23.25 2.61
CA ALA A 4 -2.97 -23.10 1.19
C ALA A 4 -4.41 -22.64 0.97
N TYR A 5 -4.56 -21.60 0.15
CA TYR A 5 -5.82 -20.95 -0.16
C TYR A 5 -5.97 -20.86 -1.67
N SER A 6 -7.16 -21.15 -2.17
CA SER A 6 -7.46 -20.99 -3.58
C SER A 6 -7.52 -19.52 -3.95
N ARG A 7 -7.52 -19.24 -5.26
CA ARG A 7 -7.70 -17.89 -5.77
C ARG A 7 -9.02 -17.27 -5.28
N GLU A 8 -10.10 -18.06 -5.32
CA GLU A 8 -11.44 -17.65 -4.90
C GLU A 8 -11.47 -17.28 -3.42
N GLU A 9 -10.73 -18.00 -2.58
CA GLU A 9 -10.68 -17.73 -1.15
C GLU A 9 -9.94 -16.44 -0.82
N ILE A 10 -8.78 -16.21 -1.44
CA ILE A 10 -8.03 -14.96 -1.27
C ILE A 10 -8.84 -13.75 -1.76
N LEU A 11 -9.67 -13.93 -2.79
CA LEU A 11 -10.53 -12.89 -3.35
C LEU A 11 -11.94 -12.86 -2.72
N ALA A 12 -12.21 -13.63 -1.68
CA ALA A 12 -13.55 -13.71 -1.11
C ALA A 12 -13.85 -12.54 -0.16
N ASP A 13 -14.95 -11.85 -0.44
CA ASP A 13 -15.57 -10.92 0.49
C ASP A 13 -16.33 -11.65 1.60
N HIS A 14 -16.54 -10.97 2.73
CA HIS A 14 -17.47 -11.46 3.73
C HIS A 14 -18.91 -11.33 3.23
N PRO A 15 -19.85 -12.15 3.73
CA PRO A 15 -21.28 -11.97 3.46
C PRO A 15 -21.78 -10.71 4.20
N TYR A 16 -21.65 -9.55 3.56
CA TYR A 16 -22.09 -8.28 4.13
C TYR A 16 -23.62 -8.24 4.33
N GLU A 17 -24.07 -7.72 5.46
CA GLU A 17 -25.49 -7.42 5.71
C GLU A 17 -25.95 -6.24 4.85
N ARG A 18 -25.05 -5.28 4.63
CA ARG A 18 -25.23 -4.16 3.71
C ARG A 18 -23.91 -3.76 3.06
N PRO A 19 -23.90 -3.42 1.76
CA PRO A 19 -22.73 -2.84 1.12
C PRO A 19 -22.46 -1.42 1.64
N LEU A 20 -21.22 -0.95 1.49
CA LEU A 20 -20.91 0.46 1.68
C LEU A 20 -21.35 1.25 0.43
N VAL A 21 -22.36 2.09 0.61
CA VAL A 21 -22.85 3.01 -0.43
C VAL A 21 -23.00 4.39 0.20
N LEU A 22 -22.42 5.40 -0.43
CA LEU A 22 -22.48 6.78 0.03
C LEU A 22 -22.79 7.70 -1.17
N ASP A 23 -23.79 8.57 -1.04
CA ASP A 23 -24.35 9.37 -2.14
C ASP A 23 -24.73 8.56 -3.40
N GLY A 24 -25.19 7.32 -3.21
CA GLY A 24 -25.52 6.40 -4.30
C GLY A 24 -24.30 5.85 -5.04
N VAL A 25 -23.08 6.16 -4.60
CA VAL A 25 -21.83 5.61 -5.13
C VAL A 25 -21.50 4.33 -4.37
N PRO A 26 -21.39 3.17 -5.06
CA PRO A 26 -20.90 1.96 -4.43
C PRO A 26 -19.41 2.10 -4.12
N CYS A 27 -19.04 1.81 -2.88
CA CYS A 27 -17.66 1.65 -2.44
C CYS A 27 -17.37 0.15 -2.23
N HIS A 28 -16.11 -0.24 -2.13
CA HIS A 28 -15.79 -1.61 -1.74
C HIS A 28 -15.95 -1.81 -0.22
N GLY A 29 -15.98 -3.07 0.22
CA GLY A 29 -16.30 -3.42 1.59
C GLY A 29 -17.79 -3.31 1.91
N GLY A 30 -18.12 -3.52 3.18
CA GLY A 30 -19.50 -3.52 3.63
C GLY A 30 -19.59 -3.58 5.15
N PHE A 31 -20.77 -3.92 5.65
CA PHE A 31 -21.01 -3.95 7.09
C PHE A 31 -21.56 -5.28 7.56
N ILE A 32 -21.10 -5.66 8.75
CA ILE A 32 -21.57 -6.82 9.51
C ILE A 32 -21.77 -6.33 10.95
N GLN A 33 -22.95 -6.57 11.53
CA GLN A 33 -23.28 -6.13 12.89
C GLN A 33 -23.03 -4.63 13.12
N GLY A 34 -23.29 -3.82 12.10
CA GLY A 34 -23.09 -2.38 12.16
C GLY A 34 -21.65 -1.88 11.99
N ARG A 35 -20.65 -2.76 11.90
CA ARG A 35 -19.23 -2.41 11.75
C ARG A 35 -18.76 -2.59 10.32
N TYR A 36 -17.89 -1.69 9.87
CA TYR A 36 -17.27 -1.81 8.55
C TYR A 36 -16.31 -3.00 8.52
N VAL A 37 -16.38 -3.76 7.44
CA VAL A 37 -15.53 -4.92 7.17
C VAL A 37 -14.95 -4.75 5.78
N SER A 38 -13.62 -4.76 5.74
CA SER A 38 -12.80 -4.56 4.55
C SER A 38 -13.09 -5.59 3.46
N PRO A 39 -12.98 -5.22 2.18
CA PRO A 39 -13.13 -6.14 1.05
C PRO A 39 -12.07 -7.24 1.07
N ARG A 40 -12.43 -8.41 0.53
CA ARG A 40 -11.52 -9.53 0.29
C ARG A 40 -10.76 -9.98 1.54
N THR A 41 -11.36 -9.85 2.72
CA THR A 41 -10.71 -10.21 4.00
C THR A 41 -11.26 -11.46 4.64
N LEU A 42 -12.22 -12.17 4.02
CA LEU A 42 -12.83 -13.36 4.61
C LEU A 42 -11.78 -14.43 4.94
N TRP A 43 -10.89 -14.71 3.99
CA TRP A 43 -9.79 -15.65 4.19
C TRP A 43 -8.42 -14.98 4.15
N ARG A 44 -8.25 -13.91 3.37
CA ARG A 44 -6.95 -13.25 3.15
C ARG A 44 -6.33 -12.73 4.45
N ALA A 45 -7.12 -12.03 5.28
CA ALA A 45 -6.61 -11.48 6.55
C ALA A 45 -6.14 -12.59 7.52
N PRO A 46 -6.95 -13.62 7.86
CA PRO A 46 -6.48 -14.70 8.71
C PRO A 46 -5.37 -15.54 8.06
N ALA A 47 -5.33 -15.67 6.73
CA ALA A 47 -4.22 -16.34 6.04
C ALA A 47 -2.89 -15.61 6.26
N ILE A 48 -2.89 -14.27 6.16
CA ILE A 48 -1.70 -13.44 6.43
C ILE A 48 -1.23 -13.64 7.86
N GLU A 49 -2.12 -13.57 8.85
CA GLU A 49 -1.77 -13.81 10.27
C GLU A 49 -1.15 -15.20 10.48
N ILE A 50 -1.72 -16.22 9.83
CA ILE A 50 -1.20 -17.60 9.90
C ILE A 50 0.19 -17.71 9.26
N TRP A 51 0.45 -17.04 8.14
CA TRP A 51 1.77 -17.03 7.52
C TRP A 51 2.79 -16.27 8.37
N GLN A 52 2.41 -15.13 8.95
CA GLN A 52 3.23 -14.35 9.88
C GLN A 52 3.63 -15.15 11.11
N ALA A 53 2.69 -15.90 11.71
CA ALA A 53 2.94 -16.72 12.89
C ALA A 53 3.97 -17.85 12.67
N ARG A 54 4.32 -18.16 11.41
CA ARG A 54 5.34 -19.17 11.06
C ARG A 54 6.74 -18.57 10.91
N LEU A 55 6.84 -17.24 10.81
CA LEU A 55 8.13 -16.57 10.74
C LEU A 55 8.78 -16.57 12.14
N PRO A 56 10.12 -16.60 12.22
CA PRO A 56 10.80 -16.23 13.45
C PRO A 56 10.30 -14.89 14.00
N ALA A 57 10.28 -14.77 15.33
CA ALA A 57 9.78 -13.55 15.98
C ALA A 57 10.61 -12.33 15.56
N GLY A 58 9.92 -11.22 15.25
CA GLY A 58 10.54 -9.95 14.86
C GLY A 58 10.87 -9.80 13.37
N GLU A 59 10.65 -10.83 12.54
CA GLU A 59 10.99 -10.78 11.11
C GLU A 59 10.14 -9.79 10.31
N VAL A 60 8.84 -9.71 10.62
CA VAL A 60 7.94 -8.70 10.02
C VAL A 60 8.33 -7.30 10.47
N ASP A 61 8.63 -7.13 11.77
CA ASP A 61 9.05 -5.84 12.33
C ASP A 61 10.39 -5.39 11.75
N ALA A 62 11.32 -6.30 11.45
CA ALA A 62 12.58 -6.00 10.79
C ALA A 62 12.38 -5.40 9.39
N ILE A 63 11.27 -5.73 8.71
CA ILE A 63 10.89 -5.10 7.43
C ILE A 63 10.23 -3.75 7.67
N LEU A 64 9.28 -3.67 8.60
CA LEU A 64 8.43 -2.49 8.77
C LEU A 64 9.10 -1.34 9.53
N ALA A 65 9.91 -1.63 10.55
CA ALA A 65 10.45 -0.61 11.45
C ALA A 65 11.36 0.41 10.74
N PRO A 66 12.29 0.03 9.84
CA PRO A 66 13.11 1.00 9.11
C PRO A 66 12.28 1.91 8.18
N ILE A 67 11.26 1.35 7.52
CA ILE A 67 10.36 2.10 6.64
C ILE A 67 9.52 3.09 7.47
N GLY A 68 8.93 2.60 8.57
CA GLY A 68 8.14 3.42 9.50
C GLY A 68 8.92 4.58 10.11
N ALA A 69 10.19 4.35 10.46
CA ALA A 69 11.08 5.38 10.98
C ALA A 69 11.42 6.47 9.95
N ALA A 70 11.31 6.17 8.65
CA ALA A 70 11.61 7.09 7.56
C ALA A 70 10.39 7.89 7.08
N VAL A 71 9.18 7.65 7.62
CA VAL A 71 7.95 8.34 7.22
C VAL A 71 8.09 9.85 7.47
N PRO A 72 8.06 10.69 6.42
CA PRO A 72 8.17 12.13 6.59
C PRO A 72 6.89 12.69 7.24
N PRO A 73 6.97 13.83 7.95
CA PRO A 73 5.78 14.56 8.32
C PRO A 73 5.03 15.00 7.04
N HIS A 74 3.70 14.88 7.07
CA HIS A 74 2.88 15.30 5.93
C HIS A 74 2.99 16.81 5.69
N PHE A 75 3.21 17.20 4.44
CA PHE A 75 3.23 18.60 4.00
C PHE A 75 2.20 18.83 2.89
N PRO A 76 1.45 19.96 2.91
CA PRO A 76 1.35 20.92 4.02
C PRO A 76 0.78 20.26 5.29
N SER A 77 1.11 20.81 6.46
CA SER A 77 0.52 20.37 7.72
C SER A 77 -0.98 20.64 7.74
N ALA A 78 -1.74 19.88 8.54
CA ALA A 78 -3.18 20.07 8.66
C ALA A 78 -3.55 21.50 9.09
N ALA A 79 -2.74 22.13 9.96
CA ALA A 79 -2.93 23.52 10.36
C ALA A 79 -2.78 24.50 9.18
N GLN A 80 -1.77 24.32 8.33
CA GLN A 80 -1.57 25.13 7.12
C GLN A 80 -2.71 24.93 6.13
N THR A 81 -3.13 23.67 5.89
CA THR A 81 -4.27 23.37 5.02
C THR A 81 -5.55 24.04 5.52
N ARG A 82 -5.87 23.91 6.82
CA ARG A 82 -7.05 24.54 7.41
C ARG A 82 -7.00 26.06 7.35
N LEU A 83 -5.83 26.67 7.50
CA LEU A 83 -5.65 28.12 7.35
C LEU A 83 -6.05 28.56 5.93
N LEU A 84 -5.55 27.88 4.89
CA LEU A 84 -5.91 28.19 3.50
C LEU A 84 -7.42 28.06 3.25
N VAL A 85 -8.02 26.96 3.71
CA VAL A 85 -9.47 26.71 3.56
C VAL A 85 -10.30 27.79 4.26
N ARG A 86 -9.92 28.23 5.47
CA ARG A 86 -10.60 29.34 6.19
C ARG A 86 -10.61 30.64 5.40
N HIS A 87 -9.59 30.88 4.58
CA HIS A 87 -9.49 32.04 3.70
C HIS A 87 -10.06 31.79 2.30
N GLY A 88 -10.82 30.71 2.10
CA GLY A 88 -11.47 30.38 0.82
C GLY A 88 -10.53 29.79 -0.24
N VAL A 89 -9.28 29.48 0.11
CA VAL A 89 -8.29 28.89 -0.80
C VAL A 89 -8.37 27.37 -0.71
N THR A 90 -9.23 26.77 -1.52
CA THR A 90 -9.52 25.32 -1.51
C THR A 90 -8.81 24.52 -2.59
N VAL A 91 -8.35 25.17 -3.67
CA VAL A 91 -7.70 24.50 -4.81
C VAL A 91 -6.52 23.60 -4.41
N PRO A 92 -5.61 24.01 -3.49
CA PRO A 92 -4.53 23.14 -3.04
C PRO A 92 -5.03 21.85 -2.37
N LEU A 93 -6.09 21.93 -1.55
CA LEU A 93 -6.68 20.76 -0.90
C LEU A 93 -7.35 19.84 -1.93
N VAL A 94 -8.09 20.40 -2.90
CA VAL A 94 -8.68 19.62 -4.01
C VAL A 94 -7.59 18.87 -4.77
N ARG A 95 -6.49 19.54 -5.09
CA ARG A 95 -5.34 18.96 -5.79
C ARG A 95 -4.72 17.81 -4.98
N LEU A 96 -4.40 18.03 -3.71
CA LEU A 96 -3.78 17.01 -2.85
C LEU A 96 -4.66 15.76 -2.72
N LEU A 97 -5.95 15.91 -2.42
CA LEU A 97 -6.87 14.76 -2.31
C LEU A 97 -7.02 14.02 -3.66
N SER A 98 -6.99 14.74 -4.77
CA SER A 98 -7.06 14.13 -6.10
C SER A 98 -5.78 13.37 -6.46
N LEU A 99 -4.62 13.90 -6.06
CA LEU A 99 -3.34 13.23 -6.25
C LEU A 99 -3.24 11.97 -5.40
N ILE A 100 -3.69 12.01 -4.15
CA ILE A 100 -3.79 10.82 -3.29
C ILE A 100 -4.65 9.76 -4.00
N ALA A 101 -5.86 10.12 -4.45
CA ALA A 101 -6.73 9.20 -5.17
C ALA A 101 -6.07 8.59 -6.42
N ILE A 102 -5.31 9.38 -7.18
CA ILE A 102 -4.57 8.93 -8.37
C ILE A 102 -3.45 7.96 -7.98
N VAL A 103 -2.67 8.29 -6.95
CA VAL A 103 -1.53 7.47 -6.49
C VAL A 103 -2.00 6.12 -5.98
N GLU A 104 -3.08 6.07 -5.21
CA GLU A 104 -3.66 4.80 -4.71
C GLU A 104 -4.10 3.93 -5.89
N GLY A 105 -4.90 4.49 -6.82
CA GLY A 105 -5.27 3.76 -8.05
C GLY A 105 -4.07 3.29 -8.90
N PHE A 106 -2.98 4.06 -8.93
CA PHE A 106 -1.76 3.71 -9.66
C PHE A 106 -1.00 2.52 -9.03
N GLY A 107 -1.06 2.36 -7.70
CA GLY A 107 -0.51 1.18 -7.02
C GLY A 107 -1.08 -0.13 -7.59
N GLY A 108 -2.39 -0.14 -7.85
CA GLY A 108 -3.06 -1.28 -8.47
C GLY A 108 -2.64 -1.55 -9.92
N ASP A 109 -2.48 -0.50 -10.73
CA ASP A 109 -1.98 -0.63 -12.11
C ASP A 109 -0.55 -1.19 -12.14
N VAL A 110 0.30 -0.74 -11.23
CA VAL A 110 1.68 -1.24 -11.08
C VAL A 110 1.69 -2.72 -10.71
N LEU A 111 0.87 -3.15 -9.76
CA LEU A 111 0.79 -4.54 -9.29
C LEU A 111 0.29 -5.50 -10.38
N GLN A 112 -0.63 -5.07 -11.24
CA GLN A 112 -1.11 -5.88 -12.37
C GLN A 112 -0.04 -6.19 -13.41
N LEU A 113 1.00 -5.35 -13.50
CA LEU A 113 2.09 -5.49 -14.47
C LEU A 113 3.29 -6.28 -13.93
N VAL A 114 3.26 -6.71 -12.67
CA VAL A 114 4.37 -7.44 -12.06
C VAL A 114 4.43 -8.86 -12.60
N ALA A 115 5.43 -9.13 -13.42
CA ALA A 115 5.77 -10.49 -13.82
C ALA A 115 6.43 -11.23 -12.64
N LEU A 116 5.78 -12.30 -12.17
CA LEU A 116 6.39 -13.16 -11.16
C LEU A 116 7.51 -14.00 -11.79
N PRO A 117 8.72 -14.02 -11.21
CA PRO A 117 9.75 -14.95 -11.61
C PRO A 117 9.34 -16.39 -11.25
N PRO A 118 10.02 -17.41 -11.79
CA PRO A 118 9.82 -18.80 -11.37
C PRO A 118 10.29 -18.99 -9.92
N LEU A 119 9.44 -18.66 -8.93
CA LEU A 119 9.82 -18.58 -7.52
C LEU A 119 10.41 -19.88 -6.98
N GLY A 120 9.94 -21.05 -7.44
CA GLY A 120 10.52 -22.35 -7.07
C GLY A 120 11.95 -22.58 -7.57
N GLU A 121 12.40 -21.85 -8.59
CA GLU A 121 13.80 -21.85 -9.03
C GLU A 121 14.63 -20.77 -8.31
N ARG A 122 13.99 -19.66 -7.93
CA ARG A 122 14.64 -18.49 -7.33
C ARG A 122 14.81 -18.62 -5.81
N VAL A 123 13.92 -19.36 -5.14
CA VAL A 123 13.94 -19.62 -3.70
C VAL A 123 14.23 -21.10 -3.51
N ARG A 124 15.37 -21.43 -2.89
CA ARG A 124 15.85 -22.82 -2.73
C ARG A 124 15.10 -23.59 -1.63
N ASP A 125 14.57 -22.87 -0.66
CA ASP A 125 13.77 -23.44 0.41
C ASP A 125 12.29 -23.53 0.01
N PRO A 126 11.53 -24.52 0.53
CA PRO A 126 10.11 -24.63 0.22
C PRO A 126 9.31 -23.36 0.53
N ILE A 127 8.43 -22.99 -0.40
CA ILE A 127 7.49 -21.87 -0.28
C ILE A 127 6.03 -22.33 -0.17
N ASP A 128 5.78 -23.64 -0.19
CA ASP A 128 4.42 -24.17 -0.09
C ASP A 128 3.75 -23.77 1.23
N GLY A 129 2.52 -23.27 1.12
CA GLY A 129 1.74 -22.77 2.25
C GLY A 129 2.28 -21.49 2.87
N THR A 130 3.03 -20.68 2.12
CA THR A 130 3.52 -19.36 2.56
C THR A 130 2.90 -18.25 1.72
N ALA A 131 3.07 -16.98 2.10
CA ALA A 131 2.59 -15.84 1.33
C ALA A 131 3.21 -15.81 -0.09
N LEU A 132 4.49 -16.17 -0.23
CA LEU A 132 5.18 -16.25 -1.52
C LEU A 132 4.50 -17.19 -2.52
N ALA A 133 3.95 -18.32 -2.08
CA ALA A 133 3.22 -19.23 -2.96
C ALA A 133 1.88 -18.66 -3.47
N HIS A 134 1.36 -17.60 -2.80
CA HIS A 134 0.09 -16.95 -3.15
C HIS A 134 0.29 -15.56 -3.76
N LEU A 135 1.53 -15.16 -4.06
CA LEU A 135 1.88 -13.78 -4.38
C LEU A 135 1.09 -13.22 -5.57
N GLY A 136 0.82 -14.03 -6.59
CA GLY A 136 0.07 -13.61 -7.77
C GLY A 136 -1.36 -13.20 -7.44
N VAL A 137 -2.08 -14.00 -6.64
CA VAL A 137 -3.44 -13.64 -6.23
C VAL A 137 -3.46 -12.54 -5.17
N LEU A 138 -2.42 -12.44 -4.33
CA LEU A 138 -2.29 -11.33 -3.38
C LEU A 138 -2.11 -9.98 -4.09
N PHE A 139 -1.28 -9.93 -5.15
CA PHE A 139 -1.16 -8.76 -6.02
C PHE A 139 -2.47 -8.42 -6.72
N GLU A 140 -3.19 -9.44 -7.19
CA GLU A 140 -4.51 -9.22 -7.79
C GLU A 140 -5.52 -8.64 -6.79
N ALA A 141 -5.57 -9.19 -5.57
CA ALA A 141 -6.47 -8.71 -4.52
C ALA A 141 -6.18 -7.25 -4.18
N HIS A 142 -4.91 -6.93 -3.94
CA HIS A 142 -4.43 -5.58 -3.66
C HIS A 142 -4.76 -4.62 -4.81
N ALA A 143 -4.49 -5.00 -6.07
CA ALA A 143 -4.82 -4.14 -7.21
C ALA A 143 -6.31 -3.82 -7.36
N ARG A 144 -7.19 -4.75 -6.96
CA ARG A 144 -8.66 -4.51 -6.93
C ARG A 144 -9.07 -3.61 -5.77
N ASP A 145 -8.37 -3.69 -4.65
CA ASP A 145 -8.57 -2.80 -3.50
C ASP A 145 -8.21 -1.36 -3.88
N GLU A 146 -7.03 -1.14 -4.45
CA GLU A 146 -6.57 0.18 -4.91
C GLU A 146 -7.53 0.89 -5.88
N ALA A 147 -8.13 0.13 -6.81
CA ALA A 147 -9.15 0.67 -7.70
C ALA A 147 -10.39 1.17 -6.94
N GLY A 148 -10.77 0.50 -5.85
CA GLY A 148 -11.82 0.93 -4.94
C GLY A 148 -11.41 2.10 -4.05
N HIS A 149 -10.18 2.10 -3.52
CA HIS A 149 -9.62 3.19 -2.71
C HIS A 149 -9.63 4.50 -3.48
N ARG A 150 -9.16 4.49 -4.74
CA ARG A 150 -9.23 5.67 -5.62
C ARG A 150 -10.64 6.26 -5.66
N ARG A 151 -11.65 5.41 -5.86
CA ARG A 151 -13.04 5.86 -5.94
C ARG A 151 -13.54 6.43 -4.62
N MET A 152 -13.14 5.85 -3.49
CA MET A 152 -13.49 6.32 -2.16
C MET A 152 -12.79 7.65 -1.81
N TRP A 153 -11.54 7.84 -2.20
CA TRP A 153 -10.83 9.11 -2.05
C TRP A 153 -11.46 10.23 -2.88
N GLU A 154 -11.80 9.97 -4.14
CA GLU A 154 -12.54 10.90 -4.99
C GLU A 154 -13.88 11.28 -4.34
N LEU A 155 -14.60 10.30 -3.79
CA LEU A 155 -15.87 10.53 -3.10
C LEU A 155 -15.69 11.33 -1.80
N ALA A 156 -14.68 11.04 -0.98
CA ALA A 156 -14.39 11.77 0.24
C ALA A 156 -14.10 13.25 -0.05
N ARG A 157 -13.31 13.53 -1.10
CA ARG A 157 -13.06 14.89 -1.61
C ARG A 157 -14.36 15.57 -2.00
N ASP A 158 -15.16 14.91 -2.84
CA ASP A 158 -16.39 15.49 -3.40
C ASP A 158 -17.44 15.76 -2.33
N ILE A 159 -17.53 14.91 -1.30
CA ILE A 159 -18.44 15.09 -0.16
C ILE A 159 -18.00 16.25 0.72
N ALA A 160 -16.70 16.34 1.02
CA ALA A 160 -16.19 17.39 1.89
C ALA A 160 -16.24 18.78 1.23
N LEU A 161 -16.02 18.85 -0.09
CA LEU A 161 -15.82 20.11 -0.83
C LEU A 161 -16.95 20.43 -1.81
N ASP A 162 -18.08 19.73 -1.72
CA ASP A 162 -19.27 19.90 -2.57
C ASP A 162 -18.96 19.81 -4.08
N LYS A 163 -18.40 18.66 -4.48
CA LYS A 163 -18.06 18.32 -5.87
C LYS A 163 -17.21 19.42 -6.55
N PRO A 164 -16.02 19.71 -6.02
CA PRO A 164 -15.18 20.80 -6.51
C PRO A 164 -14.69 20.51 -7.94
N ALA A 165 -14.35 21.56 -8.69
CA ALA A 165 -13.67 21.39 -9.97
C ALA A 165 -12.26 20.81 -9.76
N VAL A 166 -11.98 19.67 -10.39
CA VAL A 166 -10.68 18.99 -10.31
C VAL A 166 -9.71 19.58 -11.34
N PRO A 167 -8.47 19.97 -10.95
CA PRO A 167 -7.46 20.40 -11.90
C PRO A 167 -7.19 19.33 -12.98
N LYS A 168 -7.06 19.74 -14.24
CA LYS A 168 -6.91 18.82 -15.38
C LYS A 168 -5.47 18.35 -15.62
N ASP A 169 -4.51 19.05 -15.03
CA ASP A 169 -3.07 18.85 -15.18
C ASP A 169 -2.48 17.89 -14.12
N LEU A 170 -3.33 17.01 -13.56
CA LEU A 170 -2.94 15.97 -12.62
C LEU A 170 -2.52 14.70 -13.37
N ALA A 171 -1.45 14.78 -14.15
CA ALA A 171 -0.85 13.61 -14.77
C ALA A 171 0.23 13.03 -13.84
N PRO A 172 0.14 11.76 -13.42
CA PRO A 172 1.27 11.11 -12.78
C PRO A 172 2.37 10.93 -13.83
N ASN A 173 3.52 11.56 -13.61
CA ASN A 173 4.68 11.37 -14.46
C ASN A 173 5.68 10.51 -13.69
N VAL A 174 5.56 9.19 -13.79
CA VAL A 174 6.46 8.27 -13.07
C VAL A 174 6.90 7.14 -14.00
N ALA A 175 7.80 7.47 -14.93
CA ALA A 175 8.69 6.46 -15.51
C ALA A 175 9.98 6.50 -14.67
N PRO A 176 10.23 5.50 -13.80
CA PRO A 176 11.47 5.50 -13.05
C PRO A 176 12.66 5.39 -14.01
N PRO A 177 13.72 6.17 -13.81
CA PRO A 177 14.94 6.03 -14.60
C PRO A 177 15.52 4.63 -14.44
N ALA A 178 16.19 4.12 -15.48
CA ALA A 178 16.89 2.85 -15.41
C ALA A 178 17.96 2.93 -14.31
N THR A 179 17.73 2.21 -13.22
CA THR A 179 18.61 2.21 -12.06
C THR A 179 19.56 1.02 -12.15
N PRO A 180 20.86 1.16 -11.82
CA PRO A 180 21.76 0.02 -11.73
C PRO A 180 21.24 -1.02 -10.72
N ARG A 181 21.60 -2.29 -10.94
CA ARG A 181 21.25 -3.38 -10.01
C ARG A 181 21.84 -3.09 -8.63
N LEU A 182 21.01 -3.14 -7.61
CA LEU A 182 21.37 -3.03 -6.19
C LEU A 182 21.87 -4.38 -5.64
N PHE A 183 21.39 -5.48 -6.21
CA PHE A 183 21.63 -6.84 -5.72
C PHE A 183 22.10 -7.79 -6.84
N PRO A 184 23.27 -7.53 -7.46
CA PRO A 184 23.78 -8.33 -8.57
C PRO A 184 23.98 -9.82 -8.23
N GLU A 185 24.02 -10.18 -6.95
CA GLU A 185 24.26 -11.53 -6.42
C GLU A 185 23.08 -12.49 -6.64
N ILE A 186 21.84 -11.98 -6.75
CA ILE A 186 20.64 -12.77 -7.04
C ILE A 186 20.23 -12.67 -8.50
N ALA A 187 19.24 -13.44 -8.94
CA ALA A 187 18.69 -13.30 -10.28
C ALA A 187 18.00 -11.92 -10.47
N ALA A 188 18.18 -11.31 -11.64
CA ALA A 188 17.68 -9.95 -11.91
C ALA A 188 16.14 -9.84 -11.83
N ASP A 189 15.43 -10.92 -12.18
CA ASP A 189 13.97 -10.99 -12.09
C ASP A 189 13.47 -11.07 -10.64
N LEU A 190 14.18 -11.79 -9.76
CA LEU A 190 13.92 -11.80 -8.33
C LEU A 190 14.22 -10.45 -7.69
N GLU A 191 15.34 -9.81 -8.07
CA GLU A 191 15.67 -8.46 -7.62
C GLU A 191 14.56 -7.47 -8.00
N ALA A 192 14.13 -7.49 -9.26
CA ALA A 192 13.04 -6.63 -9.73
C ALA A 192 11.74 -6.85 -8.94
N LEU A 193 11.40 -8.09 -8.61
CA LEU A 193 10.25 -8.40 -7.76
C LEU A 193 10.40 -7.84 -6.34
N VAL A 194 11.57 -8.02 -5.71
CA VAL A 194 11.84 -7.53 -4.34
C VAL A 194 11.75 -6.01 -4.29
N LEU A 195 12.41 -5.31 -5.21
CA LEU A 195 12.37 -3.84 -5.29
C LEU A 195 10.96 -3.33 -5.55
N ARG A 196 10.19 -4.04 -6.38
CA ARG A 196 8.79 -3.70 -6.63
C ARG A 196 7.93 -3.83 -5.38
N MET A 197 7.99 -4.97 -4.68
CA MET A 197 7.23 -5.19 -3.43
C MET A 197 7.60 -4.17 -2.36
N LEU A 198 8.89 -3.86 -2.24
CA LEU A 198 9.38 -2.89 -1.27
C LEU A 198 8.94 -1.46 -1.62
N GLY A 199 9.02 -1.06 -2.89
CA GLY A 199 8.54 0.24 -3.34
C GLY A 199 7.04 0.44 -3.06
N VAL A 200 6.22 -0.59 -3.32
CA VAL A 200 4.79 -0.57 -2.95
C VAL A 200 4.64 -0.48 -1.43
N LEU A 201 5.33 -1.32 -0.66
CA LEU A 201 5.25 -1.30 0.81
C LEU A 201 5.64 0.05 1.42
N VAL A 202 6.64 0.74 0.85
CA VAL A 202 7.02 2.10 1.28
C VAL A 202 5.84 3.06 1.08
N ILE A 203 5.16 3.00 -0.06
CA ILE A 203 3.97 3.82 -0.33
C ILE A 203 2.88 3.50 0.69
N GLU A 204 2.57 2.23 0.93
CA GLU A 204 1.55 1.80 1.90
C GLU A 204 1.83 2.33 3.32
N VAL A 205 3.08 2.22 3.77
CA VAL A 205 3.48 2.68 5.11
C VAL A 205 3.45 4.21 5.18
N PHE A 206 3.86 4.90 4.11
CA PHE A 206 3.87 6.37 4.06
C PHE A 206 2.45 6.94 3.98
N ALA A 207 1.50 6.22 3.39
CA ALA A 207 0.10 6.60 3.29
C ALA A 207 -0.54 6.85 4.68
N VAL A 208 -0.04 6.22 5.76
CA VAL A 208 -0.47 6.49 7.14
C VAL A 208 -0.42 7.98 7.50
N GLY A 209 0.59 8.71 7.00
CA GLY A 209 0.71 10.16 7.15
C GLY A 209 -0.43 10.91 6.45
N ALA A 210 -0.74 10.54 5.21
CA ALA A 210 -1.82 11.11 4.40
C ALA A 210 -3.20 10.82 5.01
N PHE A 211 -3.47 9.60 5.46
CA PHE A 211 -4.72 9.25 6.17
C PHE A 211 -4.90 10.09 7.43
N ARG A 212 -3.85 10.24 8.26
CA ARG A 212 -3.91 11.06 9.47
C ARG A 212 -4.21 12.52 9.12
N TRP A 213 -3.46 13.08 8.18
CA TRP A 213 -3.65 14.45 7.72
C TRP A 213 -5.07 14.67 7.18
N ALA A 214 -5.55 13.82 6.27
CA ALA A 214 -6.84 13.98 5.64
C ALA A 214 -8.00 13.87 6.63
N LYS A 215 -7.95 12.92 7.58
CA LYS A 215 -8.95 12.84 8.66
C LYS A 215 -8.92 14.06 9.58
N GLU A 216 -7.75 14.65 9.82
CA GLU A 216 -7.62 15.84 10.67
C GLU A 216 -8.10 17.11 9.97
N VAL A 217 -7.86 17.23 8.65
CA VAL A 217 -8.35 18.36 7.84
C VAL A 217 -9.84 18.21 7.60
N LEU A 218 -10.27 17.15 6.91
CA LEU A 218 -11.67 16.97 6.51
C LEU A 218 -12.61 16.70 7.69
N GLY A 219 -12.06 16.28 8.83
CA GLY A 219 -12.78 16.10 10.08
C GLY A 219 -13.05 17.39 10.86
N ASP A 220 -12.65 18.57 10.37
CA ASP A 220 -12.92 19.85 11.05
C ASP A 220 -14.39 20.30 10.79
N PRO A 221 -15.28 20.26 11.80
CA PRO A 221 -16.68 20.63 11.65
C PRO A 221 -16.89 22.13 11.37
N THR A 222 -15.88 22.96 11.63
CA THR A 222 -15.95 24.40 11.38
C THR A 222 -15.69 24.75 9.92
N LEU A 223 -15.15 23.81 9.13
CA LEU A 223 -14.76 24.02 7.73
C LEU A 223 -15.60 23.20 6.75
N PHE A 224 -16.01 22.00 7.14
CA PHE A 224 -16.67 21.06 6.23
C PHE A 224 -18.02 20.60 6.79
N ARG A 225 -19.10 20.84 6.03
CA ARG A 225 -20.47 20.47 6.44
C ARG A 225 -20.64 18.97 6.69
N ARG A 226 -19.95 18.14 5.90
CA ARG A 226 -20.04 16.67 5.93
C ARG A 226 -18.76 16.03 6.47
N HIS A 227 -18.16 16.68 7.48
CA HIS A 227 -16.88 16.27 8.04
C HIS A 227 -16.87 14.82 8.55
N ASP A 228 -17.94 14.37 9.21
CA ASP A 228 -18.03 13.02 9.77
C ASP A 228 -18.06 11.95 8.69
N GLU A 229 -18.79 12.19 7.60
CA GLU A 229 -18.90 11.26 6.48
C GLU A 229 -17.55 11.13 5.75
N ALA A 230 -16.90 12.26 5.45
CA ALA A 230 -15.58 12.26 4.79
C ALA A 230 -14.50 11.61 5.67
N ARG A 231 -14.44 11.98 6.96
CA ARG A 231 -13.50 11.39 7.93
C ARG A 231 -13.73 9.89 8.11
N THR A 232 -14.98 9.47 8.17
CA THR A 232 -15.36 8.06 8.33
C THR A 232 -14.97 7.26 7.09
N LEU A 233 -15.24 7.78 5.89
CA LEU A 233 -14.87 7.13 4.64
C LEU A 233 -13.36 6.95 4.53
N ILE A 234 -12.55 7.98 4.85
CA ILE A 234 -11.09 7.87 4.91
C ILE A 234 -10.64 6.84 5.96
N GLY A 235 -11.38 6.74 7.08
CA GLY A 235 -11.13 5.71 8.10
C GLY A 235 -11.33 4.29 7.58
N TYR A 236 -12.30 4.09 6.68
CA TYR A 236 -12.52 2.79 6.01
C TYR A 236 -11.39 2.47 5.04
N ILE A 237 -10.98 3.41 4.18
CA ILE A 237 -9.83 3.23 3.29
C ILE A 237 -8.59 2.85 4.11
N GLN A 238 -8.30 3.60 5.18
CA GLN A 238 -7.16 3.29 6.06
C GLN A 238 -7.24 1.88 6.67
N GLN A 239 -8.44 1.37 6.95
CA GLN A 239 -8.61 0.02 7.48
C GLN A 239 -8.28 -1.04 6.42
N ASP A 240 -8.60 -0.75 5.17
CA ASP A 240 -8.41 -1.65 4.03
C ASP A 240 -6.93 -1.87 3.67
N GLU A 241 -6.03 -0.98 4.11
CA GLU A 241 -4.58 -1.13 3.91
C GLU A 241 -3.92 -2.20 4.77
N ALA A 242 -4.57 -2.65 5.84
CA ALA A 242 -4.00 -3.64 6.75
C ALA A 242 -3.55 -4.94 6.04
N PRO A 243 -4.36 -5.59 5.19
CA PRO A 243 -3.91 -6.73 4.39
C PRO A 243 -2.76 -6.39 3.44
N HIS A 244 -2.70 -5.17 2.86
CA HIS A 244 -1.67 -4.77 1.89
C HIS A 244 -0.27 -4.75 2.52
N VAL A 245 -0.13 -3.98 3.60
CA VAL A 245 1.08 -3.95 4.42
C VAL A 245 1.40 -5.34 4.94
N GLY A 246 0.37 -6.05 5.43
CA GLY A 246 0.49 -7.37 6.03
C GLY A 246 1.14 -8.39 5.10
N TYR A 247 0.60 -8.62 3.89
CA TYR A 247 1.15 -9.65 3.01
C TYR A 247 2.50 -9.26 2.40
N LEU A 248 2.70 -7.97 2.06
CA LEU A 248 3.97 -7.50 1.48
C LEU A 248 5.11 -7.69 2.48
N ALA A 249 4.92 -7.24 3.73
CA ALA A 249 5.91 -7.42 4.78
C ALA A 249 6.15 -8.91 5.08
N THR A 250 5.09 -9.73 5.07
CA THR A 250 5.20 -11.18 5.25
C THR A 250 6.01 -11.84 4.14
N ALA A 251 5.72 -11.55 2.87
CA ALA A 251 6.43 -12.13 1.73
C ALA A 251 7.91 -11.71 1.70
N LEU A 252 8.22 -10.45 2.02
CA LEU A 252 9.58 -9.95 2.14
C LEU A 252 10.32 -10.63 3.30
N ALA A 253 9.68 -10.78 4.46
CA ALA A 253 10.23 -11.50 5.60
C ALA A 253 10.43 -13.00 5.32
N GLU A 254 9.53 -13.62 4.55
CA GLU A 254 9.68 -15.01 4.10
C GLU A 254 10.91 -15.19 3.20
N LEU A 255 11.18 -14.25 2.27
CA LEU A 255 12.41 -14.23 1.48
C LEU A 255 13.63 -14.04 2.36
N ARG A 256 13.53 -13.14 3.36
CA ARG A 256 14.57 -12.91 4.36
C ARG A 256 14.89 -14.19 5.16
N CYS A 257 13.92 -15.06 5.38
CA CYS A 257 14.14 -16.31 6.11
C CYS A 257 14.67 -17.46 5.24
N ARG A 258 14.86 -17.26 3.93
CA ARG A 258 15.13 -18.34 2.97
C ARG A 258 16.44 -18.17 2.21
N ARG A 259 16.96 -19.29 1.74
CA ARG A 259 18.09 -19.39 0.82
C ARG A 259 17.63 -19.05 -0.60
N LEU A 260 18.35 -18.16 -1.26
CA LEU A 260 18.04 -17.70 -2.61
C LEU A 260 19.03 -18.30 -3.62
N ALA A 261 18.58 -18.48 -4.86
CA ALA A 261 19.46 -18.85 -5.96
C ALA A 261 20.38 -17.66 -6.33
N GLY A 262 21.69 -17.90 -6.38
CA GLY A 262 22.66 -16.90 -6.82
C GLY A 262 22.69 -16.78 -8.34
N ALA A 263 23.07 -15.59 -8.83
CA ALA A 263 23.18 -15.28 -10.26
C ALA A 263 24.13 -16.21 -11.03
N SER A 264 25.14 -16.76 -10.35
CA SER A 264 26.14 -17.68 -10.92
C SER A 264 25.84 -19.18 -10.67
N GLY A 265 24.62 -19.52 -10.23
CA GLY A 265 24.20 -20.91 -9.99
C GLY A 265 24.46 -21.43 -8.57
N GLY A 266 25.12 -20.64 -7.72
CA GLY A 266 25.30 -20.93 -6.29
C GLY A 266 24.04 -20.67 -5.43
N THR A 267 24.22 -20.70 -4.11
CA THR A 267 23.17 -20.30 -3.14
C THR A 267 23.65 -19.05 -2.40
N VAL A 268 22.84 -17.99 -2.44
CA VAL A 268 23.03 -16.83 -1.56
C VAL A 268 22.39 -17.19 -0.23
N ALA A 269 23.24 -17.62 0.72
CA ALA A 269 22.86 -17.95 2.08
C ALA A 269 23.15 -16.80 3.05
N ASP A 270 23.56 -15.64 2.57
CA ASP A 270 24.15 -14.63 3.43
C ASP A 270 23.10 -13.84 4.22
N VAL A 271 23.31 -13.74 5.53
CA VAL A 271 22.43 -13.02 6.48
C VAL A 271 22.54 -11.50 6.28
N GLU A 272 23.66 -11.04 5.69
CA GLU A 272 23.92 -9.63 5.45
C GLU A 272 23.04 -9.06 4.32
N PHE A 273 22.90 -9.77 3.20
CA PHE A 273 21.93 -9.46 2.13
C PHE A 273 20.50 -9.33 2.67
N ARG A 274 20.12 -10.24 3.56
CA ARG A 274 18.79 -10.33 4.17
C ARG A 274 18.50 -9.18 5.15
N THR A 275 19.51 -8.63 5.79
CA THR A 275 19.36 -7.51 6.74
C THR A 275 19.40 -6.16 6.03
N GLN A 276 20.18 -6.07 4.94
CA GLN A 276 20.44 -4.82 4.25
C GLN A 276 19.47 -4.50 3.11
N VAL A 277 18.59 -5.41 2.65
CA VAL A 277 17.69 -5.10 1.52
C VAL A 277 16.79 -3.89 1.81
N VAL A 278 16.14 -3.86 2.98
CA VAL A 278 15.30 -2.72 3.38
C VAL A 278 16.16 -1.51 3.71
N GLU A 279 17.27 -1.69 4.43
CA GLU A 279 18.16 -0.58 4.79
C GLU A 279 18.80 0.07 3.56
N ARG A 280 19.25 -0.69 2.56
CA ARG A 280 19.82 -0.18 1.29
C ARG A 280 18.76 0.39 0.37
N CYS A 281 17.55 -0.18 0.34
CA CYS A 281 16.43 0.47 -0.37
C CYS A 281 15.81 1.65 0.39
N VAL A 282 16.23 1.94 1.63
CA VAL A 282 15.81 3.15 2.36
C VAL A 282 16.96 4.16 2.42
N ALA A 283 18.22 3.72 2.44
CA ALA A 283 19.43 4.55 2.50
C ALA A 283 20.00 4.90 1.12
N ASP A 284 20.02 3.93 0.19
CA ASP A 284 20.60 4.05 -1.16
C ASP A 284 19.53 4.14 -2.26
N ASP A 285 18.24 4.29 -1.93
CA ASP A 285 17.21 4.48 -2.96
C ASP A 285 17.49 5.78 -3.72
N PRO A 286 17.82 5.70 -5.03
CA PRO A 286 18.19 6.86 -5.81
C PRO A 286 16.99 7.79 -6.05
N ARG A 287 15.77 7.29 -5.81
CA ARG A 287 14.53 8.04 -5.77
C ARG A 287 14.14 8.42 -4.35
N ARG A 288 14.95 8.24 -3.30
CA ARG A 288 14.60 8.75 -1.96
C ARG A 288 14.39 10.26 -1.99
N GLU A 289 15.36 10.98 -2.55
CA GLU A 289 15.21 12.43 -2.72
C GLU A 289 14.13 12.77 -3.73
N GLU A 290 13.89 11.93 -4.73
CA GLU A 290 12.93 12.15 -5.82
C GLU A 290 11.49 11.86 -5.42
N LEU A 291 11.21 10.81 -4.64
CA LEU A 291 9.93 10.49 -3.99
C LEU A 291 9.63 11.50 -2.90
N LEU A 292 10.62 11.82 -2.04
CA LEU A 292 10.47 12.93 -1.10
C LEU A 292 10.29 14.26 -1.83
N ALA A 293 10.90 14.46 -3.01
CA ALA A 293 10.72 15.63 -3.85
C ALA A 293 9.40 15.61 -4.61
N GLU A 294 8.86 14.47 -5.04
CA GLU A 294 7.53 14.31 -5.62
C GLU A 294 6.50 14.67 -4.55
N PHE A 295 6.63 14.13 -3.33
CA PHE A 295 5.80 14.54 -2.19
C PHE A 295 5.98 16.03 -1.81
N ARG A 296 7.15 16.63 -2.01
CA ARG A 296 7.39 18.08 -1.78
C ARG A 296 6.94 18.97 -2.95
N ALA A 297 6.99 18.48 -4.20
CA ALA A 297 6.64 19.20 -5.42
C ALA A 297 5.15 19.13 -5.73
N LEU A 298 4.43 18.25 -5.05
CA LEU A 298 2.97 18.29 -4.93
C LEU A 298 2.48 19.32 -3.90
N GLY A 299 3.40 20.08 -3.27
CA GLY A 299 3.13 21.23 -2.39
C GLY A 299 3.39 22.57 -3.08
#